data_AF-K3ZNX5-F1
#
_entry.id   AF-K3ZNX5-F1
#
_cell.length_a   1.000
_cell.length_b   1.000
_cell.length_c   1.000
_cell.angle_alpha   90.00
_cell.angle_beta   90.00
_cell.angle_gamma   90.00
#
_symmetry.space_group_name_H-M   'P 1'
#
loop_
_entity.id
_entity.type
_entity.pdbx_description
1 polymer ?
#
loop_
_entity_poly.entity_id
_entity_poly.type
_entity_poly.pdbx_seq_one_letter_code
_entity_poly.pdbx_strand_id
1 'polypeptide(L)'
;MAPASTHGEHFAEVVLVRHGQTDWNVSRIIQGGGESLDQLSERLVPRLNAIAEKHKGERVVVVSHEAVIEEICRHADPTISVGRKIPNTSISVVHISGSDGRWILEKFGDAGHLIGDGFPQSTL
;
A
#
# COMPACT_ATOMS: atom_id res chain seq x y z
N MET A 1 11.49 -13.72 14.29
CA MET A 1 12.14 -12.40 14.13
C MET A 1 12.23 -12.14 12.63
N ALA A 2 11.51 -11.15 12.10
CA ALA A 2 11.67 -10.76 10.69
C ALA A 2 13.08 -10.18 10.50
N PRO A 3 13.76 -10.42 9.36
CA PRO A 3 15.07 -9.83 9.12
C PRO A 3 14.96 -8.30 9.10
N ALA A 4 15.96 -7.63 9.66
CA ALA A 4 16.09 -6.18 9.57
C ALA A 4 16.20 -5.75 8.10
N SER A 5 15.65 -4.58 7.78
CA SER A 5 15.64 -4.05 6.42
C SER A 5 17.06 -3.99 5.85
N THR A 6 17.24 -4.46 4.62
CA THR A 6 18.53 -4.40 3.89
C THR A 6 18.93 -2.96 3.53
N HIS A 7 18.11 -1.96 3.91
CA HIS A 7 18.19 -0.57 3.47
C HIS A 7 18.61 0.41 4.60
N GLY A 8 18.87 -0.08 5.83
CA GLY A 8 19.53 0.69 6.89
C GLY A 8 18.64 1.66 7.68
N GLU A 9 19.22 2.28 8.72
CA GLU A 9 18.58 3.21 9.68
C GLU A 9 17.88 4.43 9.03
N HIS A 10 18.02 4.62 7.72
CA HIS A 10 17.49 5.76 6.97
C HIS A 10 16.06 5.56 6.45
N PHE A 11 15.61 4.32 6.31
CA PHE A 11 14.32 3.99 5.71
C PHE A 11 13.34 3.48 6.76
N ALA A 12 12.08 3.91 6.65
CA ALA A 12 10.96 3.21 7.27
C ALA A 12 10.43 2.17 6.28
N GLU A 13 10.18 0.96 6.77
CA GLU A 13 9.49 -0.07 6.00
C GLU A 13 7.98 0.07 6.20
N VAL A 14 7.27 0.50 5.16
CA VAL A 14 5.82 0.66 5.17
C VAL A 14 5.18 -0.57 4.55
N VAL A 15 4.52 -1.35 5.42
CA VAL A 15 3.77 -2.55 5.05
C VAL A 15 2.31 -2.17 4.84
N LEU A 16 1.85 -2.26 3.60
CA LEU A 16 0.48 -1.94 3.21
C LEU A 16 -0.35 -3.21 3.20
N VAL A 17 -1.45 -3.21 3.94
CA VAL A 17 -2.39 -4.34 3.95
C VAL A 17 -3.71 -3.86 3.38
N ARG A 18 -4.19 -4.50 2.31
CA ARG A 18 -5.53 -4.22 1.78
C ARG A 18 -6.58 -4.78 2.73
N HIS A 19 -7.52 -3.96 3.21
CA HIS A 19 -8.66 -4.48 3.97
C HIS A 19 -9.81 -4.95 3.06
N GLY A 20 -10.91 -5.43 3.66
CA GLY A 20 -12.02 -6.04 2.94
C GLY A 20 -12.83 -5.09 2.06
N GLN A 21 -13.62 -5.70 1.17
CA GLN A 21 -14.65 -5.01 0.39
C GLN A 21 -16.01 -5.13 1.10
N THR A 22 -16.92 -4.22 0.77
CA THR A 22 -18.33 -4.23 1.16
C THR A 22 -19.19 -4.22 -0.10
N ASP A 23 -20.43 -4.67 -0.03
CA ASP A 23 -21.32 -4.73 -1.20
C ASP A 23 -21.46 -3.39 -1.92
N TRP A 24 -21.33 -2.29 -1.18
CA TRP A 24 -21.38 -0.93 -1.71
C TRP A 24 -20.16 -0.58 -2.57
N ASN A 25 -18.95 -0.89 -2.09
CA ASN A 25 -17.74 -0.60 -2.87
C ASN A 25 -17.57 -1.56 -4.05
N VAL A 26 -18.08 -2.80 -3.95
CA VAL A 26 -18.22 -3.70 -5.11
C VAL A 26 -19.19 -3.13 -6.14
N SER A 27 -20.33 -2.60 -5.69
CA SER A 27 -21.35 -1.99 -6.56
C SER A 27 -20.99 -0.58 -7.05
N ARG A 28 -19.78 -0.08 -6.72
CA ARG A 28 -19.27 1.27 -7.05
C ARG A 28 -20.22 2.40 -6.66
N ILE A 29 -20.93 2.24 -5.55
CA ILE A 29 -21.87 3.25 -5.07
C ILE A 29 -21.07 4.37 -4.38
N ILE A 30 -21.17 5.59 -4.90
CA ILE A 30 -20.50 6.78 -4.35
C ILE A 30 -21.43 7.46 -3.35
N GLN A 31 -20.97 7.60 -2.10
CA GLN A 31 -21.75 8.23 -1.02
C GLN A 31 -21.53 9.76 -0.98
N GLY A 32 -21.95 10.46 -2.03
CA GLY A 32 -21.83 11.92 -2.15
C GLY A 32 -20.77 12.35 -3.17
N GLY A 33 -19.80 13.16 -2.72
CA GLY A 33 -18.69 13.66 -3.57
C GLY A 33 -17.58 12.64 -3.81
N GLY A 34 -16.54 13.04 -4.53
CA GLY A 34 -15.36 12.21 -4.81
C GLY A 34 -14.07 13.03 -4.77
N GLU A 35 -12.93 12.34 -4.85
CA GLU A 35 -11.60 12.94 -5.02
C GLU A 35 -10.99 12.47 -6.35
N SER A 36 -10.20 13.32 -7.00
CA SER A 36 -9.33 12.91 -8.10
C SER A 36 -8.11 12.13 -7.57
N LEU A 37 -7.41 11.43 -8.46
CA LEU A 37 -6.13 10.79 -8.09
C LEU A 37 -5.09 11.82 -7.63
N ASP A 38 -5.08 13.01 -8.22
CA ASP A 38 -4.18 14.09 -7.80
C ASP A 38 -4.49 14.54 -6.36
N GLN A 39 -5.76 14.77 -6.03
CA GLN A 39 -6.19 15.12 -4.67
C GLN A 39 -5.83 14.03 -3.65
N LEU A 40 -6.00 12.77 -4.06
CA LEU A 40 -5.59 11.61 -3.27
C LEU A 40 -4.07 11.60 -3.04
N SER A 41 -3.27 11.84 -4.08
CA SER A 41 -1.81 11.88 -4.00
C SER A 41 -1.33 13.02 -3.10
N GLU A 42 -1.87 14.22 -3.29
CA GLU A 42 -1.58 15.43 -2.52
C GLU A 42 -1.80 15.23 -1.01
N ARG A 43 -2.84 14.48 -0.61
CA ARG A 43 -3.08 14.20 0.81
C ARG A 43 -2.26 13.02 1.36
N LEU A 44 -1.89 12.05 0.53
CA LEU A 44 -1.23 10.81 0.98
C LEU A 44 0.28 10.96 1.11
N VAL A 45 0.95 11.48 0.08
CA VAL A 45 2.42 11.50 -0.02
C VAL A 45 3.05 12.26 1.16
N PRO A 46 2.61 13.48 1.53
CA PRO A 46 3.20 14.19 2.67
C PRO A 46 3.00 13.45 4.00
N ARG A 47 1.86 12.76 4.18
CA ARG A 47 1.57 12.01 5.40
C ARG A 47 2.46 10.79 5.55
N LEU A 48 2.70 10.05 4.47
CA LEU A 48 3.57 8.89 4.49
C LEU A 48 5.04 9.27 4.64
N ASN A 49 5.47 10.39 4.05
CA ASN A 49 6.80 10.96 4.30
C ASN A 49 6.98 11.34 5.78
N ALA A 50 5.98 11.98 6.41
CA ALA A 50 6.04 12.31 7.83
C ALA A 50 6.06 11.07 8.74
N ILE A 51 5.32 10.01 8.37
CA ILE A 51 5.40 8.71 9.06
C ILE A 51 6.81 8.13 8.92
N ALA A 52 7.38 8.15 7.72
CA ALA A 52 8.71 7.60 7.47
C ALA A 52 9.82 8.37 8.20
N GLU A 53 9.72 9.69 8.25
CA GLU A 53 10.64 10.54 9.01
C GLU A 53 10.57 10.23 10.53
N LYS A 54 9.36 10.02 11.06
CA LYS A 54 9.16 9.71 12.48
C LYS A 54 9.63 8.30 12.85
N HIS A 55 9.56 7.35 11.92
CA HIS A 55 9.78 5.92 12.15
C HIS A 55 10.99 5.38 11.37
N LYS A 56 12.08 6.16 11.28
CA LYS A 56 13.32 5.78 10.60
C LYS A 56 13.90 4.49 11.20
N GLY A 57 14.24 3.53 10.32
CA GLY A 57 14.74 2.22 10.73
C GLY A 57 13.68 1.29 11.33
N GLU A 58 12.43 1.76 11.49
CA GLU A 58 11.32 0.97 12.01
C GLU A 58 10.43 0.44 10.88
N ARG A 59 9.52 -0.46 11.26
CA ARG A 59 8.49 -1.02 10.38
C ARG A 59 7.12 -0.53 10.82
N VAL A 60 6.36 0.03 9.88
CA VAL A 60 5.01 0.57 10.09
C VAL A 60 4.01 -0.21 9.24
N VAL A 61 2.91 -0.67 9.85
CA VAL A 61 1.80 -1.28 9.12
C VAL A 61 0.73 -0.22 8.86
N VAL A 62 0.33 -0.10 7.60
CA VAL A 62 -0.78 0.75 7.15
C VAL A 62 -1.84 -0.14 6.53
N VAL A 63 -3.03 -0.15 7.12
CA VAL A 63 -4.18 -0.87 6.60
C VAL A 63 -5.03 0.10 5.79
N SER A 64 -5.29 -0.22 4.50
CA SER A 64 -5.99 0.71 3.61
C SER A 64 -6.76 0.02 2.48
N HIS A 65 -7.34 0.84 1.60
CA HIS A 65 -8.14 0.41 0.45
C HIS A 65 -7.28 0.26 -0.81
N GLU A 66 -7.82 -0.40 -1.83
CA GLU A 66 -7.16 -0.63 -3.13
C GLU A 66 -6.64 0.65 -3.77
N ALA A 67 -7.49 1.68 -3.93
CA ALA A 67 -7.10 2.93 -4.59
C ALA A 67 -5.94 3.65 -3.89
N VAL A 68 -5.91 3.59 -2.55
CA VAL A 68 -4.82 4.18 -1.75
C VAL A 68 -3.53 3.40 -1.93
N ILE A 69 -3.59 2.07 -1.88
CA ILE A 69 -2.41 1.21 -2.03
C ILE A 69 -1.85 1.34 -3.45
N GLU A 70 -2.72 1.37 -4.45
CA GLU A 70 -2.32 1.56 -5.84
C GLU A 70 -1.63 2.91 -6.04
N GLU A 71 -2.18 4.00 -5.46
CA GLU A 71 -1.55 5.32 -5.50
C GLU A 71 -0.15 5.32 -4.87
N ILE A 72 -0.02 4.72 -3.69
CA ILE A 72 1.27 4.59 -2.99
C ILE A 72 2.29 3.83 -3.84
N CYS A 73 1.89 2.68 -4.39
CA CYS A 73 2.80 1.86 -5.19
C CYS A 73 3.17 2.54 -6.50
N ARG A 74 2.24 3.27 -7.14
CA ARG A 74 2.52 4.05 -8.36
C ARG A 74 3.42 5.25 -8.10
N HIS A 75 3.27 5.89 -6.94
CA HIS A 75 4.19 6.96 -6.51
C HIS A 75 5.61 6.43 -6.33
N ALA A 76 5.76 5.23 -5.76
CA ALA A 76 7.05 4.57 -5.57
C ALA A 76 7.66 4.02 -6.88
N ASP A 77 6.83 3.53 -7.78
CA ASP A 77 7.22 2.99 -9.09
C ASP A 77 6.14 3.30 -10.15
N PRO A 78 6.35 4.34 -10.99
CA PRO A 78 5.40 4.74 -12.03
C PRO A 78 5.18 3.68 -13.13
N THR A 79 6.00 2.62 -13.18
CA THR A 79 5.87 1.55 -14.18
C THR A 79 4.87 0.47 -13.79
N ILE A 80 4.34 0.53 -12.55
CA ILE A 80 3.31 -0.40 -12.09
C ILE A 80 2.09 -0.33 -12.99
N SER A 81 1.71 -1.48 -13.53
CA SER A 81 0.58 -1.60 -14.46
C SER A 81 -0.73 -1.26 -13.75
N VAL A 82 -1.35 -0.16 -14.19
CA VAL A 82 -2.69 0.24 -13.80
C VAL A 82 -3.68 -0.89 -14.13
N GLY A 83 -4.55 -1.23 -13.18
CA GLY A 83 -5.60 -2.24 -13.37
C GLY A 83 -5.27 -3.68 -12.94
N ARG A 84 -4.09 -3.92 -12.35
CA ARG A 84 -3.87 -5.20 -11.63
C ARG A 84 -4.72 -5.22 -10.36
N LYS A 85 -5.65 -6.18 -10.26
CA LYS A 85 -6.47 -6.41 -9.05
C LYS A 85 -5.55 -6.67 -7.86
N ILE A 86 -5.69 -5.87 -6.80
CA ILE A 86 -4.96 -6.07 -5.55
C ILE A 86 -5.84 -6.93 -4.62
N PRO A 87 -5.50 -8.18 -4.27
CA PRO A 87 -6.39 -9.03 -3.47
C PRO A 87 -6.64 -8.50 -2.06
N ASN A 88 -7.81 -8.80 -1.48
CA ASN A 88 -8.09 -8.48 -0.06
C ASN A 88 -7.03 -9.16 0.81
N THR A 89 -6.63 -8.50 1.88
CA THR A 89 -5.59 -8.96 2.83
C THR A 89 -4.20 -9.08 2.20
N SER A 90 -4.03 -8.76 0.91
CA SER A 90 -2.71 -8.77 0.27
C SER A 90 -1.77 -7.73 0.90
N ILE A 91 -0.47 -8.02 0.79
CA ILE A 91 0.61 -7.26 1.38
C ILE A 91 1.44 -6.60 0.28
N SER A 92 1.61 -5.29 0.35
CA SER A 92 2.62 -4.56 -0.40
C SER A 92 3.65 -3.97 0.57
N VAL A 93 4.89 -3.79 0.11
CA VAL A 93 5.99 -3.25 0.93
C VAL A 93 6.67 -2.13 0.16
N VAL A 94 6.78 -0.97 0.78
CA VAL A 94 7.49 0.21 0.26
C VAL A 94 8.49 0.68 1.31
N HIS A 95 9.74 0.90 0.89
CA HIS A 95 10.74 1.60 1.69
C HIS A 95 10.65 3.09 1.40
N ILE A 96 10.46 3.90 2.45
CA ILE A 96 10.42 5.36 2.34
C ILE A 96 11.60 5.93 3.14
N SER A 97 12.45 6.68 2.47
CA SER A 97 13.59 7.37 3.11
C SER A 97 13.09 8.54 3.94
N GLY A 98 13.36 8.50 5.24
CA GLY A 98 13.00 9.59 6.15
C GLY A 98 13.93 10.81 6.05
N SER A 99 14.97 10.78 5.19
CA SER A 99 15.91 11.89 5.02
C SER A 99 15.76 12.65 3.71
N ASP A 100 15.47 11.96 2.60
CA ASP A 100 15.36 12.58 1.27
C ASP A 100 14.01 12.33 0.59
N GLY A 101 13.10 11.61 1.26
CA GLY A 101 11.75 11.36 0.75
C GLY A 101 11.72 10.46 -0.49
N ARG A 102 12.77 9.66 -0.74
CA ARG A 102 12.81 8.67 -1.82
C ARG A 102 12.01 7.41 -1.46
N TRP A 103 11.25 6.89 -2.42
CA TRP A 103 10.41 5.70 -2.27
C TRP A 103 10.95 4.56 -3.12
N ILE A 104 10.89 3.34 -2.60
CA ILE A 104 11.31 2.13 -3.31
C ILE A 104 10.23 1.07 -3.06
N LEU A 105 9.57 0.63 -4.13
CA LEU A 105 8.63 -0.47 -4.06
C LEU A 105 9.39 -1.81 -4.01
N GLU A 106 9.20 -2.57 -2.94
CA GLU A 106 9.82 -3.90 -2.79
C GLU A 106 8.84 -5.02 -3.19
N LYS A 107 7.57 -4.88 -2.81
CA LYS A 107 6.55 -5.90 -2.99
C LYS A 107 5.20 -5.28 -3.32
N PHE A 108 4.46 -5.90 -4.25
CA PHE A 108 3.16 -5.41 -4.72
C PHE A 108 2.09 -6.51 -4.67
N GLY A 109 1.10 -6.35 -3.80
CA GLY A 109 -0.12 -7.17 -3.77
C GLY A 109 0.10 -8.66 -3.50
N ASP A 110 1.09 -9.00 -2.67
CA ASP A 110 1.40 -10.40 -2.34
C ASP A 110 0.30 -11.01 -1.45
N ALA A 111 -0.35 -12.03 -1.99
CA ALA A 111 -1.38 -12.80 -1.31
C ALA A 111 -0.96 -14.26 -1.05
N GLY A 112 0.35 -14.58 -1.14
CA GLY A 112 0.85 -15.95 -0.99
C GLY A 112 0.43 -16.61 0.33
N HIS A 113 0.28 -15.83 1.41
CA HIS A 113 -0.17 -16.32 2.71
C HIS A 113 -1.64 -16.80 2.73
N LEU A 114 -2.46 -16.43 1.74
CA LEU A 114 -3.85 -16.89 1.62
C LEU A 114 -3.97 -18.23 0.86
N ILE A 115 -2.89 -18.68 0.21
CA ILE A 115 -2.91 -19.87 -0.66
C ILE A 115 -2.85 -21.18 0.15
N GLY A 116 -2.74 -21.12 1.49
CA GLY A 116 -2.67 -22.31 2.37
C GLY A 116 -3.99 -22.73 3.05
N ASP A 117 -4.96 -21.82 3.21
CA ASP A 117 -5.96 -21.98 4.29
C ASP A 117 -7.42 -22.01 3.81
N GLY A 118 -7.68 -22.40 2.56
CA GLY A 118 -9.06 -22.61 2.08
C GLY A 118 -9.85 -21.32 1.82
N PHE A 119 -9.17 -20.18 1.64
CA PHE A 119 -9.82 -18.94 1.22
C PHE A 119 -10.39 -19.10 -0.20
N PRO A 120 -11.69 -18.86 -0.44
CA PRO A 120 -12.27 -19.04 -1.77
C PRO A 120 -11.64 -18.05 -2.75
N GLN A 121 -11.08 -18.58 -3.84
CA GLN A 121 -10.73 -17.77 -5.00
C GLN A 121 -12.03 -17.15 -5.54
N SER A 122 -12.21 -15.85 -5.35
CA SER A 122 -13.28 -15.13 -6.05
C SER A 122 -12.99 -15.21 -7.54
N THR A 123 -13.72 -16.11 -8.20
CA THR A 123 -13.66 -16.32 -9.64
C THR A 123 -14.41 -15.16 -10.28
N LEU A 124 -13.72 -14.49 -11.22
CA LEU A 124 -14.12 -13.36 -12.08
C LEU A 124 -14.02 -11.96 -11.45
#